data_AF-A0A1G4G5I2-F1
#
_entry.id   AF-A0A1G4G5I2-F1
#
_cell.length_a   1.000
_cell.length_b   1.000
_cell.length_c   1.000
_cell.angle_alpha   90.00
_cell.angle_beta   90.00
_cell.angle_gamma   90.00
#
_symmetry.space_group_name_H-M   'P 1'
#
loop_
_entity.id
_entity.type
_entity.pdbx_description
1 polymer ?
#
loop_
_entity_poly.entity_id
_entity_poly.type
_entity_poly.pdbx_seq_one_letter_code
_entity_poly.pdbx_strand_id
1 'polypeptide(L)'
;MKKIKYLLMALLVVLCVSSCKDQDEIYKEFVKVGGYIYPEKTNGLHAFRGHNRVKLVWKMPKDPSVTSAKIYWNNNVDVLDIDYTTRLGEYTEQVIDNLEERSYTFQLINFDADGNKSMISEITVAPYAANWLLTHAERTVTSSEIVGSDAQIEMSFGTDEMIATRFRYIDTNGDTIQLEETMDLLTNKITFPNAVCGRKFEYSSSFCPPEGLDTIWNDWIKSPTPISGKLDCKSWNVTVTTGQIWDNNFLPSKAVDGVIDRNYRWCSAQGALANVFPKIMVVDNQKDSYYINKVSLYQDQATMNRRFGNSVEMYWGNEPFDPDAGTDYANSPGFADAIAKGNWLTTTFWFSTATWTKTWSQMQEFQYFAIVWKNSRSGSGWIDLWEIEFYGYDSAAD
;
A
#
# COMPACT_ATOMS: atom_id res chain seq x y z
N MET A 1 -67.36 -64.97 -57.10
CA MET A 1 -66.66 -64.37 -55.93
C MET A 1 -65.17 -64.10 -56.14
N LYS A 2 -64.41 -64.88 -56.95
CA LYS A 2 -62.95 -64.65 -57.14
C LYS A 2 -62.61 -63.40 -57.98
N LYS A 3 -63.34 -63.11 -59.07
CA LYS A 3 -63.05 -61.97 -59.98
C LYS A 3 -63.26 -60.57 -59.36
N ILE A 4 -64.25 -60.41 -58.46
CA ILE A 4 -64.51 -59.15 -57.73
C ILE A 4 -63.42 -58.86 -56.68
N LYS A 5 -62.85 -59.90 -56.05
CA LYS A 5 -61.73 -59.73 -55.10
C LYS A 5 -60.46 -59.23 -55.79
N TYR A 6 -60.17 -59.70 -57.00
CA TYR A 6 -59.03 -59.20 -57.78
C TYR A 6 -59.24 -57.75 -58.25
N LEU A 7 -60.48 -57.36 -58.58
CA LEU A 7 -60.80 -55.98 -58.98
C LEU A 7 -60.68 -54.99 -57.81
N LEU A 8 -61.17 -55.38 -56.62
CA LEU A 8 -61.02 -54.61 -55.39
C LEU A 8 -59.55 -54.51 -54.95
N MET A 9 -58.78 -55.58 -55.10
CA MET A 9 -57.35 -55.59 -54.78
C MET A 9 -56.53 -54.75 -55.77
N ALA A 10 -56.88 -54.77 -57.06
CA ALA A 10 -56.26 -53.88 -58.05
C ALA A 10 -56.60 -52.40 -57.78
N LEU A 11 -57.85 -52.09 -57.41
CA LEU A 11 -58.26 -50.74 -57.02
C LEU A 11 -57.52 -50.26 -55.75
N LEU A 12 -57.34 -51.15 -54.77
CA LEU A 12 -56.59 -50.86 -53.54
C LEU A 12 -55.11 -50.56 -53.85
N VAL A 13 -54.49 -51.32 -54.74
CA VAL A 13 -53.10 -51.10 -55.15
C VAL A 13 -52.95 -49.76 -55.89
N VAL A 14 -53.89 -49.40 -56.76
CA VAL A 14 -53.91 -48.10 -57.47
C VAL A 14 -54.10 -46.92 -56.52
N LEU A 15 -54.93 -47.08 -55.47
CA LEU A 15 -55.09 -46.08 -54.41
C LEU A 15 -53.85 -45.95 -53.52
N CYS A 16 -53.09 -47.02 -53.31
CA CYS A 16 -51.83 -46.97 -52.55
C CYS A 16 -50.69 -46.26 -53.31
N VAL A 17 -50.62 -46.35 -54.64
CA VAL A 17 -49.57 -45.66 -55.43
C VAL A 17 -49.86 -44.20 -55.74
N SER A 18 -51.11 -43.74 -55.58
CA SER A 18 -51.49 -42.33 -55.80
C SER A 18 -51.32 -41.43 -54.55
N SER A 19 -50.94 -42.01 -53.41
CA SER A 19 -50.64 -41.26 -52.18
C SER A 19 -49.16 -40.93 -51.98
N CYS A 20 -48.26 -41.34 -52.89
CA CYS A 20 -46.90 -40.82 -52.94
C CYS A 20 -46.92 -39.39 -53.48
N LYS A 21 -47.23 -38.41 -52.62
CA LYS A 21 -46.81 -37.03 -52.85
C LYS A 21 -45.30 -36.96 -52.64
N ASP A 22 -44.60 -36.21 -53.50
CA ASP A 22 -43.16 -35.95 -53.35
C ASP A 22 -42.90 -35.41 -51.94
N GLN A 23 -42.23 -36.21 -51.09
CA GLN A 23 -41.87 -35.78 -49.73
C GLN A 23 -41.00 -34.52 -49.75
N ASP A 24 -40.36 -34.22 -50.88
CA ASP A 24 -39.58 -33.01 -51.12
C ASP A 24 -40.37 -31.71 -51.01
N GLU A 25 -41.66 -31.69 -51.35
CA GLU A 25 -42.46 -30.44 -51.33
C GLU A 25 -42.54 -29.81 -49.94
N ILE A 26 -42.45 -30.61 -48.87
CA ILE A 26 -42.60 -30.16 -47.48
C ILE A 26 -41.36 -29.35 -47.01
N TYR A 27 -40.18 -29.58 -47.60
CA TYR A 27 -38.95 -28.89 -47.21
C TYR A 27 -38.31 -28.03 -48.29
N LYS A 28 -38.76 -28.13 -49.55
CA LYS A 28 -38.30 -27.27 -50.66
C LYS A 28 -38.41 -25.77 -50.35
N GLU A 29 -39.39 -25.34 -49.56
CA GLU A 29 -39.51 -23.94 -49.12
C GLU A 29 -38.46 -23.51 -48.09
N PHE A 30 -37.90 -24.46 -47.33
CA PHE A 30 -36.86 -24.21 -46.32
C PHE A 30 -35.43 -24.41 -46.86
N VAL A 31 -35.29 -24.93 -48.09
CA VAL A 31 -33.99 -25.20 -48.74
C VAL A 31 -33.73 -24.17 -49.82
N LYS A 32 -32.75 -23.28 -49.59
CA LYS A 32 -32.29 -22.33 -50.61
C LYS A 32 -31.56 -23.10 -51.72
N VAL A 33 -32.12 -23.07 -52.93
CA VAL A 33 -31.53 -23.72 -54.12
C VAL A 33 -30.13 -23.16 -54.37
N GLY A 34 -29.12 -24.02 -54.34
CA GLY A 34 -27.70 -23.63 -54.48
C GLY A 34 -26.94 -23.35 -53.18
N GLY A 35 -27.61 -23.42 -52.02
CA GLY A 35 -27.00 -23.17 -50.70
C GLY A 35 -26.82 -21.70 -50.37
N TYR A 36 -26.31 -21.43 -49.17
CA TYR A 36 -25.93 -20.08 -48.75
C TYR A 36 -24.44 -19.86 -49.04
N ILE A 37 -24.09 -18.68 -49.55
CA ILE A 37 -22.71 -18.24 -49.68
C ILE A 37 -22.29 -17.67 -48.33
N TYR A 38 -21.19 -18.18 -47.77
CA TYR A 38 -20.62 -17.70 -46.51
C TYR A 38 -19.20 -17.21 -46.77
N PRO A 39 -18.97 -15.88 -46.72
CA PRO A 39 -17.63 -15.32 -46.75
C PRO A 39 -16.77 -15.82 -45.57
N GLU A 40 -15.44 -15.68 -45.67
CA GLU A 40 -14.50 -16.12 -44.63
C GLU A 40 -14.90 -15.59 -43.25
N LYS A 41 -15.07 -16.50 -42.28
CA LYS A 41 -15.30 -16.16 -40.87
C LYS A 41 -14.06 -15.49 -40.28
N THR A 42 -14.24 -14.50 -39.40
CA THR A 42 -13.14 -13.86 -38.66
C THR A 42 -12.30 -14.87 -37.89
N ASN A 43 -11.00 -14.89 -38.16
CA ASN A 43 -10.04 -15.83 -37.58
C ASN A 43 -9.11 -15.16 -36.57
N GLY A 44 -8.81 -15.85 -35.47
CA GLY A 44 -7.86 -15.37 -34.44
C GLY A 44 -8.33 -14.11 -33.69
N LEU A 45 -9.61 -14.04 -33.36
CA LEU A 45 -10.18 -12.93 -32.58
C LEU A 45 -9.68 -13.00 -31.13
N HIS A 46 -9.01 -11.95 -30.69
CA HIS A 46 -8.53 -11.72 -29.34
C HIS A 46 -9.04 -10.38 -28.82
N ALA A 47 -9.15 -10.26 -27.50
CA ALA A 47 -9.60 -9.05 -26.84
C ALA A 47 -8.66 -8.69 -25.70
N PHE A 48 -8.29 -7.43 -25.63
CA PHE A 48 -7.51 -6.85 -24.55
C PHE A 48 -8.40 -5.84 -23.81
N ARG A 49 -8.44 -5.97 -22.49
CA ARG A 49 -9.20 -5.08 -21.61
C ARG A 49 -8.39 -3.82 -21.31
N GLY A 50 -9.05 -2.68 -21.31
CA GLY A 50 -8.50 -1.39 -20.90
C GLY A 50 -9.46 -0.65 -19.97
N HIS A 51 -9.08 0.56 -19.59
CA HIS A 51 -9.88 1.42 -18.74
C HIS A 51 -11.11 1.94 -19.49
N ASN A 52 -12.31 1.47 -19.13
CA ASN A 52 -13.56 1.77 -19.83
C ASN A 52 -13.52 1.49 -21.35
N ARG A 53 -12.66 0.55 -21.79
CA ARG A 53 -12.49 0.23 -23.21
C ARG A 53 -12.01 -1.19 -23.45
N VAL A 54 -12.24 -1.67 -24.66
CA VAL A 54 -11.75 -2.97 -25.14
C VAL A 54 -11.06 -2.78 -26.48
N LYS A 55 -9.89 -3.39 -26.64
CA LYS A 55 -9.22 -3.53 -27.95
C LYS A 55 -9.43 -4.93 -28.49
N LEU A 56 -10.11 -5.04 -29.62
CA LEU A 56 -10.27 -6.27 -30.38
C LEU A 56 -9.17 -6.36 -31.43
N VAL A 57 -8.55 -7.53 -31.56
CA VAL A 57 -7.50 -7.81 -32.55
C VAL A 57 -7.85 -9.11 -33.26
N TRP A 58 -7.80 -9.11 -34.59
CA TRP A 58 -8.05 -10.32 -35.38
C TRP A 58 -7.22 -10.31 -36.67
N LYS A 59 -7.12 -11.47 -37.33
CA LYS A 59 -6.39 -11.56 -38.60
C LYS A 59 -7.18 -10.92 -39.73
N MET A 60 -6.49 -10.19 -40.62
CA MET A 60 -7.09 -9.72 -41.86
C MET A 60 -7.63 -10.92 -42.67
N PRO A 61 -8.83 -10.81 -43.27
CA PRO A 61 -9.35 -11.86 -44.15
C PRO A 61 -8.35 -12.16 -45.27
N LYS A 62 -8.17 -13.44 -45.57
CA LYS A 62 -7.32 -13.89 -46.70
C LYS A 62 -8.13 -13.99 -47.99
N ASP A 63 -9.41 -14.25 -47.86
CA ASP A 63 -10.36 -14.23 -48.97
C ASP A 63 -10.56 -12.78 -49.47
N PRO A 64 -10.14 -12.44 -50.70
CA PRO A 64 -10.26 -11.09 -51.24
C PRO A 64 -11.73 -10.68 -51.52
N SER A 65 -12.68 -11.62 -51.47
CA SER A 65 -14.11 -11.29 -51.62
C SER A 65 -14.69 -10.61 -50.38
N VAL A 66 -14.05 -10.75 -49.21
CA VAL A 66 -14.46 -10.11 -47.96
C VAL A 66 -14.05 -8.63 -47.98
N THR A 67 -15.03 -7.73 -47.98
CA THR A 67 -14.78 -6.28 -48.09
C THR A 67 -14.97 -5.53 -46.79
N SER A 68 -15.82 -6.03 -45.88
CA SER A 68 -16.15 -5.33 -44.64
C SER A 68 -16.50 -6.29 -43.51
N ALA A 69 -16.58 -5.75 -42.29
CA ALA A 69 -17.11 -6.43 -41.13
C ALA A 69 -18.01 -5.52 -40.30
N LYS A 70 -18.85 -6.12 -39.46
CA LYS A 70 -19.60 -5.42 -38.44
C LYS A 70 -19.30 -6.04 -37.09
N ILE A 71 -19.03 -5.19 -36.11
CA ILE A 71 -18.87 -5.56 -34.70
C ILE A 71 -20.15 -5.18 -33.98
N TYR A 72 -20.79 -6.14 -33.34
CA TYR A 72 -21.97 -5.92 -32.53
C TYR A 72 -21.69 -6.18 -31.07
N TRP A 73 -22.31 -5.40 -30.19
CA TRP A 73 -22.34 -5.66 -28.76
C TRP A 73 -23.66 -5.17 -28.17
N ASN A 74 -23.83 -5.37 -26.86
CA ASN A 74 -25.02 -4.93 -26.13
C ASN A 74 -26.33 -5.50 -26.73
N ASN A 75 -26.36 -6.82 -26.96
CA ASN A 75 -27.48 -7.52 -27.62
C ASN A 75 -27.79 -6.99 -29.03
N ASN A 76 -26.75 -6.68 -29.81
CA ASN A 76 -26.82 -6.17 -31.19
C ASN A 76 -27.48 -4.80 -31.33
N VAL A 77 -27.64 -4.07 -30.22
CA VAL A 77 -28.10 -2.67 -30.24
C VAL A 77 -27.00 -1.77 -30.77
N ASP A 78 -25.79 -1.97 -30.28
CA ASP A 78 -24.63 -1.19 -30.68
C ASP A 78 -23.87 -1.91 -31.80
N VAL A 79 -23.48 -1.16 -32.82
CA VAL A 79 -22.79 -1.67 -34.01
C VAL A 79 -21.69 -0.71 -34.46
N LEU A 80 -20.58 -1.29 -34.90
CA LEU A 80 -19.48 -0.57 -35.55
C LEU A 80 -19.14 -1.24 -36.87
N ASP A 81 -19.13 -0.45 -37.94
CA ASP A 81 -18.75 -0.90 -39.28
C ASP A 81 -17.24 -0.81 -39.48
N ILE A 82 -16.65 -1.86 -40.05
CA ILE A 82 -15.23 -1.96 -40.38
C ILE A 82 -15.10 -2.11 -41.89
N ASP A 83 -14.38 -1.19 -42.51
CA ASP A 83 -14.03 -1.27 -43.92
C ASP A 83 -12.61 -1.84 -44.07
N TYR A 84 -12.49 -3.07 -44.58
CA TYR A 84 -11.20 -3.71 -44.77
C TYR A 84 -10.39 -3.08 -45.92
N THR A 85 -11.02 -2.35 -46.84
CA THR A 85 -10.31 -1.71 -47.96
C THR A 85 -9.40 -0.58 -47.51
N THR A 86 -9.65 -0.03 -46.31
CA THR A 86 -8.85 1.04 -45.70
C THR A 86 -7.82 0.52 -44.69
N ARG A 87 -7.76 -0.81 -44.47
CA ARG A 87 -6.90 -1.46 -43.49
C ARG A 87 -5.71 -2.11 -44.19
N LEU A 88 -4.56 -2.10 -43.53
CA LEU A 88 -3.31 -2.69 -44.04
C LEU A 88 -2.68 -3.61 -42.99
N GLY A 89 -1.91 -4.61 -43.43
CA GLY A 89 -1.18 -5.54 -42.57
C GLY A 89 -1.85 -6.89 -42.40
N GLU A 90 -1.25 -7.76 -41.58
CA GLU A 90 -1.76 -9.12 -41.33
C GLU A 90 -2.90 -9.17 -40.29
N TYR A 91 -3.04 -8.11 -39.50
CA TYR A 91 -4.00 -8.01 -38.40
C TYR A 91 -4.80 -6.70 -38.49
N THR A 92 -6.03 -6.75 -38.03
CA THR A 92 -6.88 -5.58 -37.77
C THR A 92 -7.04 -5.39 -36.27
N GLU A 93 -6.96 -4.14 -35.82
CA GLU A 93 -7.22 -3.75 -34.44
C GLU A 93 -8.37 -2.75 -34.39
N GLN A 94 -9.27 -2.89 -33.41
CA GLN A 94 -10.34 -1.93 -33.17
C GLN A 94 -10.51 -1.69 -31.68
N VAL A 95 -10.48 -0.42 -31.28
CA VAL A 95 -10.80 0.00 -29.91
C VAL A 95 -12.26 0.40 -29.83
N ILE A 96 -12.94 -0.07 -28.79
CA ILE A 96 -14.30 0.31 -28.43
C ILE A 96 -14.23 0.97 -27.06
N ASP A 97 -14.40 2.28 -27.04
CA ASP A 97 -14.29 3.13 -25.84
C ASP A 97 -15.66 3.39 -25.18
N ASN A 98 -15.64 4.08 -24.04
CA ASN A 98 -16.82 4.49 -23.27
C ASN A 98 -17.69 3.31 -22.81
N LEU A 99 -17.07 2.18 -22.53
CA LEU A 99 -17.74 0.99 -22.00
C LEU A 99 -17.85 1.07 -20.48
N GLU A 100 -19.05 0.78 -19.96
CA GLU A 100 -19.25 0.55 -18.54
C GLU A 100 -18.49 -0.70 -18.07
N GLU A 101 -18.15 -0.77 -16.80
CA GLU A 101 -17.45 -1.91 -16.20
C GLU A 101 -18.40 -3.11 -16.00
N ARG A 102 -18.61 -3.87 -17.07
CA ARG A 102 -19.41 -5.11 -17.09
C ARG A 102 -18.95 -6.02 -18.20
N SER A 103 -19.43 -7.26 -18.22
CA SER A 103 -19.13 -8.19 -19.29
C SER A 103 -19.84 -7.79 -20.60
N TYR A 104 -19.09 -7.79 -21.70
CA TYR A 104 -19.60 -7.65 -23.06
C TYR A 104 -19.25 -8.87 -23.89
N THR A 105 -20.19 -9.32 -24.71
CA THR A 105 -19.92 -10.24 -25.82
C THR A 105 -19.88 -9.43 -27.11
N PHE A 106 -18.72 -9.40 -27.75
CA PHE A 106 -18.54 -8.79 -29.06
C PHE A 106 -18.72 -9.84 -30.14
N GLN A 107 -19.57 -9.56 -31.12
CA GLN A 107 -19.84 -10.44 -32.25
C GLN A 107 -19.33 -9.80 -33.54
N LEU A 108 -18.41 -10.47 -34.23
CA LEU A 108 -17.88 -10.07 -35.52
C LEU A 108 -18.50 -10.90 -36.64
N ILE A 109 -19.01 -10.19 -37.65
CA ILE A 109 -19.56 -10.77 -38.87
C ILE A 109 -18.90 -10.10 -40.06
N ASN A 110 -18.27 -10.88 -40.93
CA ASN A 110 -17.70 -10.40 -42.18
C ASN A 110 -18.76 -10.41 -43.29
N PHE A 111 -18.58 -9.52 -44.26
CA PHE A 111 -19.44 -9.37 -45.42
C PHE A 111 -18.62 -9.31 -46.71
N ASP A 112 -19.13 -9.93 -47.76
CA ASP A 112 -18.63 -9.75 -49.12
C ASP A 112 -19.28 -8.53 -49.81
N ALA A 113 -18.85 -8.23 -51.03
CA ALA A 113 -19.39 -7.15 -51.83
C ALA A 113 -20.89 -7.30 -52.16
N ASP A 114 -21.42 -8.53 -52.15
CA ASP A 114 -22.83 -8.85 -52.44
C ASP A 114 -23.71 -8.83 -51.18
N GLY A 115 -23.12 -8.61 -50.01
CA GLY A 115 -23.81 -8.55 -48.72
C GLY A 115 -24.10 -9.91 -48.08
N ASN A 116 -23.51 -11.00 -48.56
CA ASN A 116 -23.55 -12.28 -47.86
C ASN A 116 -22.78 -12.18 -46.54
N LYS A 117 -23.18 -12.97 -45.54
CA LYS A 117 -22.68 -12.86 -44.16
C LYS A 117 -21.87 -14.09 -43.80
N SER A 118 -20.73 -13.91 -43.14
CA SER A 118 -19.98 -15.02 -42.58
C SER A 118 -20.71 -15.64 -41.38
N MET A 119 -20.18 -16.77 -40.90
CA MET A 119 -20.49 -17.25 -39.55
C MET A 119 -20.00 -16.24 -38.49
N ILE A 120 -20.69 -16.18 -37.35
CA ILE A 120 -20.34 -15.28 -36.24
C ILE A 120 -19.06 -15.76 -35.54
N SER A 121 -18.11 -14.85 -35.35
CA SER A 121 -17.03 -14.99 -34.36
C SER A 121 -17.34 -14.13 -33.16
N GLU A 122 -17.20 -14.67 -31.95
CA GLU A 122 -17.51 -13.92 -30.75
C GLU A 122 -16.44 -14.08 -29.68
N ILE A 123 -16.31 -13.05 -28.84
CA ILE A 123 -15.42 -13.04 -27.68
C ILE A 123 -16.09 -12.27 -26.54
N THR A 124 -15.96 -12.80 -25.33
CA THR A 124 -16.49 -12.15 -24.11
C THR A 124 -15.34 -11.57 -23.30
N VAL A 125 -15.46 -10.30 -22.93
CA VAL A 125 -14.46 -9.58 -22.13
C VAL A 125 -15.14 -8.48 -21.32
N ALA A 126 -14.56 -8.13 -20.18
CA ALA A 126 -14.98 -6.98 -19.38
C ALA A 126 -13.85 -5.94 -19.35
N PRO A 127 -14.11 -4.66 -19.70
CA PRO A 127 -13.21 -3.56 -19.35
C PRO A 127 -13.17 -3.41 -17.83
N TYR A 128 -12.10 -2.83 -17.31
CA TYR A 128 -11.99 -2.48 -15.89
C TYR A 128 -12.16 -0.96 -15.72
N ALA A 129 -12.63 -0.55 -14.55
CA ALA A 129 -12.79 0.84 -14.17
C ALA A 129 -12.71 0.99 -12.64
N ALA A 130 -13.50 1.93 -12.11
CA ALA A 130 -13.46 2.29 -10.70
C ALA A 130 -13.79 1.13 -9.75
N ASN A 131 -14.70 0.21 -10.10
CA ASN A 131 -15.07 -0.88 -9.19
C ASN A 131 -13.92 -1.90 -9.04
N TRP A 132 -13.25 -2.24 -10.14
CA TRP A 132 -12.03 -3.06 -10.10
C TRP A 132 -10.92 -2.34 -9.36
N LEU A 133 -10.76 -1.03 -9.55
CA LEU A 133 -9.73 -0.27 -8.84
C LEU A 133 -9.98 -0.25 -7.32
N LEU A 134 -11.25 -0.17 -6.87
CA LEU A 134 -11.62 -0.24 -5.45
C LEU A 134 -11.28 -1.57 -4.79
N THR A 135 -11.08 -2.65 -5.55
CA THR A 135 -10.62 -3.94 -5.00
C THR A 135 -9.10 -3.99 -4.79
N HIS A 136 -8.36 -2.98 -5.24
CA HIS A 136 -6.90 -2.90 -5.14
C HIS A 136 -6.48 -2.02 -3.96
N ALA A 137 -5.91 -2.67 -2.96
CA ALA A 137 -5.46 -2.01 -1.75
C ALA A 137 -4.21 -1.17 -2.00
N GLU A 138 -4.18 0.00 -1.36
CA GLU A 138 -2.99 0.83 -1.27
C GLU A 138 -1.87 0.17 -0.47
N ARG A 139 -0.65 0.68 -0.65
CA ARG A 139 0.49 0.29 0.20
C ARG A 139 0.27 0.70 1.65
N THR A 140 0.84 -0.08 2.56
CA THR A 140 0.84 0.24 3.99
C THR A 140 2.15 0.96 4.36
N VAL A 141 2.03 2.15 4.96
CA VAL A 141 3.19 2.87 5.51
C VAL A 141 3.71 2.12 6.74
N THR A 142 4.98 1.71 6.72
CA THR A 142 5.63 0.99 7.81
C THR A 142 6.44 1.93 8.69
N SER A 143 7.16 2.87 8.09
CA SER A 143 7.84 3.94 8.82
C SER A 143 7.98 5.20 7.96
N SER A 144 8.11 6.34 8.61
CA SER A 144 8.36 7.63 7.96
C SER A 144 9.14 8.51 8.91
N GLU A 145 10.43 8.74 8.63
CA GLU A 145 11.33 9.43 9.54
C GLU A 145 12.26 10.43 8.82
N ILE A 146 12.48 11.60 9.41
CA ILE A 146 13.55 12.51 9.02
C ILE A 146 14.92 11.90 9.36
N VAL A 147 15.77 11.74 8.34
CA VAL A 147 17.16 11.29 8.43
C VAL A 147 18.04 12.35 7.77
N GLY A 148 18.75 13.13 8.59
CA GLY A 148 19.48 14.31 8.10
C GLY A 148 18.51 15.43 7.74
N SER A 149 18.55 15.89 6.48
CA SER A 149 17.62 16.91 5.95
C SER A 149 16.37 16.32 5.29
N ASP A 150 16.35 15.01 5.03
CA ASP A 150 15.36 14.38 4.17
C ASP A 150 14.49 13.39 4.96
N ALA A 151 13.29 13.07 4.49
CA ALA A 151 12.53 11.95 5.06
C ALA A 151 12.84 10.65 4.32
N GLN A 152 13.06 9.57 5.06
CA GLN A 152 13.02 8.20 4.56
C GLN A 152 11.66 7.59 4.86
N ILE A 153 10.97 7.16 3.81
CA ILE A 153 9.67 6.50 3.90
C ILE A 153 9.86 5.03 3.56
N GLU A 154 9.39 4.16 4.44
CA GLU A 154 9.33 2.72 4.22
C GLU A 154 7.88 2.26 4.19
N MET A 155 7.53 1.48 3.17
CA MET A 155 6.19 0.95 2.96
C MET A 155 6.23 -0.57 2.74
N SER A 156 5.08 -1.23 2.72
CA SER A 156 4.97 -2.60 2.20
C SER A 156 5.41 -2.65 0.74
N PHE A 157 5.93 -3.80 0.29
CA PHE A 157 6.10 -4.07 -1.15
C PHE A 157 4.77 -3.99 -1.90
N GLY A 158 4.84 -3.88 -3.24
CA GLY A 158 3.66 -3.84 -4.08
C GLY A 158 2.95 -5.20 -4.15
N THR A 159 1.64 -5.16 -4.34
CA THR A 159 0.86 -6.37 -4.64
C THR A 159 0.96 -6.73 -6.12
N ASP A 160 0.42 -7.90 -6.48
CA ASP A 160 0.17 -8.23 -7.89
C ASP A 160 -0.63 -7.11 -8.57
N GLU A 161 -0.39 -6.93 -9.88
CA GLU A 161 -1.02 -5.91 -10.73
C GLU A 161 -0.63 -4.46 -10.42
N MET A 162 0.07 -4.18 -9.31
CA MET A 162 0.60 -2.85 -9.00
C MET A 162 1.78 -2.50 -9.92
N ILE A 163 1.76 -1.28 -10.47
CA ILE A 163 2.80 -0.77 -11.36
C ILE A 163 3.74 0.18 -10.63
N ALA A 164 3.19 1.20 -9.98
CA ALA A 164 3.97 2.23 -9.30
C ALA A 164 3.16 2.95 -8.22
N THR A 165 3.85 3.47 -7.20
CA THR A 165 3.30 4.39 -6.20
C THR A 165 3.95 5.77 -6.36
N ARG A 166 3.12 6.81 -6.45
CA ARG A 166 3.55 8.22 -6.51
C ARG A 166 3.29 8.92 -5.18
N PHE A 167 4.01 10.00 -4.94
CA PHE A 167 4.02 10.70 -3.65
C PHE A 167 3.89 12.20 -3.79
N ARG A 168 3.26 12.84 -2.80
CA ARG A 168 3.33 14.28 -2.60
C ARG A 168 3.47 14.62 -1.11
N TYR A 169 4.23 15.66 -0.80
CA TYR A 169 4.54 16.06 0.58
C TYR A 169 4.82 17.56 0.65
N ILE A 170 4.94 18.09 1.87
CA ILE A 170 5.33 19.48 2.12
C ILE A 170 6.82 19.56 2.45
N ASP A 171 7.54 20.41 1.72
CA ASP A 171 8.97 20.67 1.98
C ASP A 171 9.19 21.79 3.01
N THR A 172 10.45 22.04 3.36
CA THR A 172 10.82 23.07 4.34
C THR A 172 10.55 24.51 3.87
N ASN A 173 10.25 24.74 2.59
CA ASN A 173 9.80 26.04 2.08
C ASN A 173 8.28 26.23 2.23
N GLY A 174 7.55 25.17 2.61
CA GLY A 174 6.10 25.15 2.70
C GLY A 174 5.41 24.79 1.38
N ASP A 175 6.18 24.39 0.36
CA ASP A 175 5.64 24.04 -0.96
C ASP A 175 5.14 22.60 -0.98
N THR A 176 4.07 22.35 -1.73
CA THR A 176 3.61 20.99 -2.02
C THR A 176 4.40 20.41 -3.17
N ILE A 177 5.27 19.46 -2.87
CA ILE A 177 6.12 18.76 -3.83
C ILE A 177 5.42 17.48 -4.25
N GLN A 178 5.22 17.31 -5.56
CA GLN A 178 4.96 15.99 -6.13
C GLN A 178 6.31 15.39 -6.53
N LEU A 179 6.67 14.26 -5.91
CA LEU A 179 7.95 13.62 -6.17
C LEU A 179 7.98 13.05 -7.59
N GLU A 180 9.05 13.32 -8.33
CA GLU A 180 9.23 12.76 -9.68
C GLU A 180 9.50 11.25 -9.65
N GLU A 181 10.23 10.78 -8.64
CA GLU A 181 10.49 9.37 -8.42
C GLU A 181 9.23 8.65 -7.91
N THR A 182 8.95 7.48 -8.48
CA THR A 182 7.91 6.56 -8.03
C THR A 182 8.52 5.29 -7.47
N MET A 183 7.82 4.67 -6.52
CA MET A 183 8.21 3.36 -5.99
C MET A 183 7.60 2.25 -6.86
N ASP A 184 8.43 1.36 -7.40
CA ASP A 184 7.97 0.18 -8.16
C ASP A 184 7.53 -0.97 -7.24
N LEU A 185 7.06 -2.09 -7.79
CA LEU A 185 6.57 -3.23 -6.99
C LEU A 185 7.64 -3.91 -6.09
N LEU A 186 8.93 -3.83 -6.44
CA LEU A 186 10.04 -4.52 -5.77
C LEU A 186 10.81 -3.62 -4.79
N THR A 187 10.53 -2.32 -4.81
CA THR A 187 11.11 -1.34 -3.91
C THR A 187 10.14 -1.06 -2.76
N ASN A 188 10.70 -0.81 -1.57
CA ASN A 188 9.92 -0.56 -0.37
C ASN A 188 10.36 0.71 0.38
N LYS A 189 11.33 1.44 -0.17
CA LYS A 189 11.90 2.66 0.41
C LYS A 189 11.98 3.76 -0.63
N ILE A 190 11.70 4.99 -0.19
CA ILE A 190 11.83 6.19 -1.00
C ILE A 190 12.26 7.37 -0.11
N THR A 191 12.94 8.34 -0.70
CA THR A 191 13.45 9.51 0.01
C THR A 191 12.68 10.75 -0.42
N PHE A 192 12.25 11.58 0.53
CA PHE A 192 11.63 12.88 0.29
C PHE A 192 12.62 13.98 0.70
N PRO A 193 13.29 14.64 -0.28
CA PRO A 193 14.21 15.72 0.00
C PRO A 193 13.56 16.87 0.77
N ASN A 194 14.23 17.38 1.82
CA ASN A 194 13.78 18.54 2.59
C ASN A 194 12.32 18.45 3.11
N ALA A 195 11.82 17.23 3.38
CA ALA A 195 10.47 17.07 3.92
C ALA A 195 10.35 17.58 5.36
N VAL A 196 9.15 18.05 5.72
CA VAL A 196 8.90 18.61 7.06
C VAL A 196 8.41 17.53 8.04
N CYS A 197 9.05 17.47 9.21
CA CYS A 197 8.58 16.70 10.36
C CYS A 197 7.17 17.13 10.80
N GLY A 198 6.34 16.21 11.28
CA GLY A 198 5.00 16.53 11.78
C GLY A 198 3.96 16.76 10.68
N ARG A 199 4.33 16.62 9.40
CA ARG A 199 3.38 16.61 8.28
C ARG A 199 3.07 15.20 7.81
N LYS A 200 1.80 15.00 7.43
CA LYS A 200 1.39 13.82 6.66
C LYS A 200 1.77 14.04 5.20
N PHE A 201 2.25 12.99 4.56
CA PHE A 201 2.41 12.95 3.11
C PHE A 201 1.21 12.24 2.48
N GLU A 202 1.09 12.33 1.17
CA GLU A 202 0.06 11.64 0.41
C GLU A 202 0.69 10.73 -0.63
N TYR A 203 0.02 9.62 -0.89
CA TYR A 203 0.45 8.62 -1.84
C TYR A 203 -0.73 8.04 -2.60
N SER A 204 -0.45 7.47 -3.76
CA SER A 204 -1.43 6.89 -4.67
C SER A 204 -0.72 5.80 -5.47
N SER A 205 -1.25 4.59 -5.44
CA SER A 205 -0.73 3.46 -6.19
C SER A 205 -1.51 3.27 -7.49
N SER A 206 -0.81 2.77 -8.49
CA SER A 206 -1.37 2.45 -9.79
C SER A 206 -1.38 0.96 -10.07
N PHE A 207 -2.37 0.53 -10.85
CA PHE A 207 -2.60 -0.86 -11.15
C PHE A 207 -2.89 -1.06 -12.63
N CYS A 208 -2.48 -2.21 -13.15
CA CYS A 208 -2.82 -2.70 -14.47
C CYS A 208 -2.97 -4.23 -14.39
N PRO A 209 -4.13 -4.79 -14.79
CA PRO A 209 -4.33 -6.22 -14.73
C PRO A 209 -3.41 -6.93 -15.75
N PRO A 210 -3.21 -8.25 -15.60
CA PRO A 210 -2.54 -9.06 -16.60
C PRO A 210 -3.21 -8.90 -17.96
N GLU A 211 -2.39 -8.58 -18.97
CA GLU A 211 -2.82 -8.28 -20.34
C GLU A 211 -3.74 -7.04 -20.45
N GLY A 212 -3.76 -6.21 -19.41
CA GLY A 212 -4.41 -4.90 -19.41
C GLY A 212 -3.67 -3.90 -20.30
N LEU A 213 -4.43 -2.97 -20.89
CA LEU A 213 -3.89 -1.94 -21.77
C LEU A 213 -3.46 -0.67 -21.03
N ASP A 214 -4.11 -0.39 -19.90
CA ASP A 214 -4.07 0.92 -19.24
C ASP A 214 -3.70 0.80 -17.77
N THR A 215 -2.75 1.61 -17.34
CA THR A 215 -2.47 1.80 -15.91
C THR A 215 -3.39 2.88 -15.35
N ILE A 216 -4.14 2.56 -14.29
CA ILE A 216 -5.02 3.52 -13.61
C ILE A 216 -4.57 3.72 -12.16
N TRP A 217 -4.79 4.94 -11.65
CA TRP A 217 -4.35 5.36 -10.32
C TRP A 217 -5.51 5.42 -9.35
N ASN A 218 -5.30 4.92 -8.14
CA ASN A 218 -6.15 5.26 -7.01
C ASN A 218 -6.14 6.76 -6.72
N ASP A 219 -7.17 7.21 -6.01
CA ASP A 219 -7.18 8.55 -5.43
C ASP A 219 -6.05 8.72 -4.41
N TRP A 220 -5.63 9.97 -4.22
CA TRP A 220 -4.62 10.31 -3.22
C TRP A 220 -5.13 10.05 -1.81
N ILE A 221 -4.34 9.33 -1.01
CA ILE A 221 -4.62 9.12 0.41
C ILE A 221 -3.50 9.67 1.28
N LYS A 222 -3.85 10.15 2.47
CA LYS A 222 -2.90 10.66 3.46
C LYS A 222 -2.29 9.52 4.27
N SER A 223 -1.01 9.66 4.61
CA SER A 223 -0.34 8.77 5.55
C SER A 223 -1.09 8.68 6.88
N PRO A 224 -1.11 7.50 7.54
CA PRO A 224 -1.83 7.32 8.79
C PRO A 224 -1.27 8.22 9.90
N THR A 225 0.06 8.36 9.95
CA THR A 225 0.78 9.23 10.88
C THR A 225 1.62 10.26 10.12
N PRO A 226 1.90 11.42 10.72
CA PRO A 226 2.93 12.33 10.24
C PRO A 226 4.33 11.73 10.21
N ILE A 227 5.22 12.33 9.42
CA ILE A 227 6.65 11.99 9.38
C ILE A 227 7.27 12.34 10.74
N SER A 228 7.89 11.37 11.42
CA SER A 228 8.60 11.62 12.68
C SER A 228 9.97 12.24 12.44
N GLY A 229 10.43 13.08 13.35
CA GLY A 229 11.79 13.61 13.35
C GLY A 229 12.32 13.78 14.76
N LYS A 230 13.61 14.10 14.89
CA LYS A 230 14.21 14.42 16.19
C LYS A 230 13.52 15.65 16.78
N LEU A 231 13.03 15.53 18.01
CA LEU A 231 12.39 16.62 18.75
C LEU A 231 13.46 17.53 19.39
N ASP A 232 13.15 18.83 19.49
CA ASP A 232 13.95 19.76 20.29
C ASP A 232 13.48 19.70 21.75
N CYS A 233 14.28 19.01 22.58
CA CYS A 233 13.97 18.76 23.98
C CYS A 233 14.65 19.73 24.95
N LYS A 234 15.36 20.77 24.46
CA LYS A 234 16.18 21.66 25.31
C LYS A 234 15.38 22.40 26.39
N SER A 235 14.11 22.69 26.10
CA SER A 235 13.22 23.36 27.05
C SER A 235 12.52 22.41 28.01
N TRP A 236 12.67 21.10 27.82
CA TRP A 236 12.00 20.10 28.64
C TRP A 236 12.58 20.10 30.05
N ASN A 237 11.72 19.94 31.04
CA ASN A 237 12.13 19.94 32.43
C ASN A 237 12.68 18.57 32.80
N VAL A 238 13.86 18.51 33.40
CA VAL A 238 14.48 17.25 33.84
C VAL A 238 14.82 17.32 35.31
N THR A 239 14.28 16.39 36.09
CA THR A 239 14.55 16.23 37.52
C THR A 239 15.20 14.88 37.79
N VAL A 240 15.92 14.79 38.90
CA VAL A 240 16.51 13.54 39.38
C VAL A 240 16.29 13.40 40.87
N THR A 241 16.43 12.18 41.39
CA THR A 241 16.41 11.92 42.84
C THR A 241 17.26 12.92 43.59
N THR A 242 16.71 13.45 44.69
CA THR A 242 17.34 14.47 45.52
C THR A 242 18.74 14.03 45.96
N GLY A 243 19.71 14.91 45.77
CA GLY A 243 21.11 14.65 46.08
C GLY A 243 21.86 13.83 45.03
N GLN A 244 21.29 13.54 43.86
CA GLN A 244 21.96 12.85 42.74
C GLN A 244 22.50 13.79 41.65
N ILE A 245 22.92 15.00 42.03
CA ILE A 245 23.62 15.93 41.15
C ILE A 245 25.06 16.04 41.67
N TRP A 246 26.04 15.67 40.84
CA TRP A 246 27.45 15.72 41.25
C TRP A 246 27.96 17.16 41.41
N ASP A 247 27.74 17.98 40.38
CA ASP A 247 28.25 19.35 40.30
C ASP A 247 27.36 20.16 39.33
N ASN A 248 27.40 21.49 39.45
CA ASN A 248 26.61 22.42 38.64
C ASN A 248 26.93 22.36 37.13
N ASN A 249 28.06 21.76 36.73
CA ASN A 249 28.37 21.53 35.32
C ASN A 249 27.65 20.29 34.73
N PHE A 250 27.10 19.40 35.57
CA PHE A 250 26.50 18.12 35.16
C PHE A 250 25.04 17.99 35.58
N LEU A 251 24.27 19.07 35.38
CA LEU A 251 22.85 19.15 35.71
C LEU A 251 22.01 18.15 34.89
N PRO A 252 20.85 17.71 35.39
CA PRO A 252 19.95 16.83 34.65
C PRO A 252 19.49 17.36 33.29
N SER A 253 19.34 18.67 33.14
CA SER A 253 18.97 19.31 31.87
C SER A 253 19.98 19.07 30.74
N LYS A 254 21.22 18.68 31.07
CA LYS A 254 22.22 18.26 30.09
C LYS A 254 21.87 16.96 29.38
N ALA A 255 20.98 16.15 29.95
CA ALA A 255 20.56 14.90 29.32
C ALA A 255 19.59 15.13 28.13
N VAL A 256 19.13 16.36 27.88
CA VAL A 256 18.21 16.69 26.77
C VAL A 256 18.66 17.95 26.03
N ASP A 257 19.95 18.33 26.13
CA ASP A 257 20.46 19.58 25.56
C ASP A 257 20.86 19.47 24.08
N GLY A 258 20.76 18.27 23.52
CA GLY A 258 21.06 17.94 22.13
C GLY A 258 22.54 17.70 21.85
N VAL A 259 23.40 17.57 22.88
CA VAL A 259 24.85 17.46 22.74
C VAL A 259 25.36 16.13 23.32
N ILE A 260 25.69 15.20 22.43
CA ILE A 260 26.31 13.92 22.81
C ILE A 260 27.82 14.13 23.05
N ASP A 261 28.18 14.74 24.17
CA ASP A 261 29.56 14.99 24.57
C ASP A 261 29.78 14.73 26.06
N ARG A 262 31.00 14.36 26.42
CA ARG A 262 31.35 14.12 27.82
C ARG A 262 31.09 15.34 28.69
N ASN A 263 31.33 16.56 28.24
CA ASN A 263 31.18 17.75 29.07
C ASN A 263 29.73 18.24 29.16
N TYR A 264 28.83 17.68 28.36
CA TYR A 264 27.41 18.01 28.28
C TYR A 264 26.62 16.76 28.65
N ARG A 265 26.68 16.40 29.94
CA ARG A 265 26.03 15.18 30.45
C ARG A 265 25.50 15.40 31.84
N TRP A 266 24.48 14.64 32.22
CA TRP A 266 24.15 14.47 33.63
C TRP A 266 25.14 13.50 34.28
N CYS A 267 25.56 13.79 35.51
CA CYS A 267 26.36 12.88 36.33
C CYS A 267 25.79 12.80 37.75
N SER A 268 25.51 11.57 38.18
CA SER A 268 24.99 11.31 39.53
C SER A 268 26.02 11.67 40.60
N ALA A 269 25.55 11.91 41.82
CA ALA A 269 26.44 12.27 42.92
C ALA A 269 27.53 11.23 43.21
N GLN A 270 28.62 11.72 43.80
CA GLN A 270 29.80 10.94 44.19
C GLN A 270 29.86 10.70 45.71
N GLY A 271 30.85 9.93 46.17
CA GLY A 271 31.04 9.65 47.60
C GLY A 271 29.90 8.81 48.19
N ALA A 272 29.45 9.17 49.40
CA ALA A 272 28.42 8.40 50.11
C ALA A 272 27.07 8.34 49.36
N LEU A 273 26.73 9.41 48.63
CA LEU A 273 25.47 9.49 47.87
C LEU A 273 25.48 8.64 46.59
N ALA A 274 26.66 8.25 46.09
CA ALA A 274 26.78 7.45 44.88
C ALA A 274 26.16 6.06 45.01
N ASN A 275 26.13 5.49 46.22
CA ASN A 275 25.58 4.16 46.48
C ASN A 275 24.08 4.18 46.84
N VAL A 276 23.44 5.34 46.83
CA VAL A 276 21.98 5.44 47.04
C VAL A 276 21.28 5.07 45.74
N PHE A 277 20.46 4.01 45.80
CA PHE A 277 19.65 3.51 44.69
C PHE A 277 18.20 3.26 45.18
N PRO A 278 17.20 3.34 44.28
CA PRO A 278 17.32 3.68 42.87
C PRO A 278 17.71 5.15 42.65
N LYS A 279 18.31 5.42 41.50
CA LYS A 279 18.43 6.78 40.96
C LYS A 279 17.35 6.91 39.90
N ILE A 280 16.50 7.91 40.03
CA ILE A 280 15.38 8.15 39.13
C ILE A 280 15.65 9.48 38.43
N MET A 281 15.54 9.50 37.11
CA MET A 281 15.46 10.71 36.30
C MET A 281 14.07 10.79 35.70
N VAL A 282 13.47 11.96 35.74
CA VAL A 282 12.16 12.24 35.16
C VAL A 282 12.31 13.40 34.17
N VAL A 283 11.88 13.15 32.95
CA VAL A 283 11.77 14.13 31.87
C VAL A 283 10.28 14.48 31.73
N ASP A 284 9.98 15.77 31.78
CA ASP A 284 8.67 16.37 31.54
C ASP A 284 8.78 17.26 30.31
N ASN A 285 8.13 16.85 29.22
CA ASN A 285 8.12 17.60 27.97
C ASN A 285 7.19 18.84 28.00
N GLN A 286 6.51 19.07 29.13
CA GLN A 286 5.68 20.22 29.44
C GLN A 286 4.42 20.38 28.57
N LYS A 287 4.09 19.40 27.73
CA LYS A 287 2.92 19.40 26.84
C LYS A 287 2.37 17.98 26.63
N ASP A 288 1.07 17.88 26.40
CA ASP A 288 0.40 16.62 26.03
C ASP A 288 0.37 16.37 24.51
N SER A 289 0.89 17.29 23.70
CA SER A 289 0.79 17.24 22.22
C SER A 289 1.87 16.43 21.51
N TYR A 290 2.86 15.90 22.24
CA TYR A 290 3.94 15.11 21.64
C TYR A 290 3.54 13.66 21.39
N TYR A 291 3.73 13.22 20.14
CA TYR A 291 3.63 11.84 19.71
C TYR A 291 5.02 11.31 19.41
N ILE A 292 5.49 10.33 20.19
CA ILE A 292 6.87 9.83 20.17
C ILE A 292 6.88 8.38 19.70
N ASN A 293 7.74 8.04 18.73
CA ASN A 293 7.91 6.67 18.22
C ASN A 293 9.32 6.13 18.39
N LYS A 294 10.28 6.93 18.85
CA LYS A 294 11.62 6.42 19.17
C LYS A 294 12.30 7.23 20.27
N VAL A 295 13.02 6.52 21.15
CA VAL A 295 13.88 7.09 22.20
C VAL A 295 15.27 6.46 22.12
N SER A 296 16.29 7.31 22.21
CA SER A 296 17.69 6.90 22.21
C SER A 296 18.42 7.48 23.42
N LEU A 297 19.12 6.63 24.16
CA LEU A 297 19.89 6.99 25.35
C LEU A 297 21.38 6.82 25.07
N TYR A 298 22.16 7.85 25.34
CA TYR A 298 23.58 7.91 25.03
C TYR A 298 24.43 7.92 26.30
N GLN A 299 25.46 7.08 26.32
CA GLN A 299 26.55 7.09 27.30
C GLN A 299 27.87 7.46 26.60
N ASP A 300 29.01 7.15 27.21
CA ASP A 300 30.33 7.40 26.60
C ASP A 300 30.49 6.68 25.25
N GLN A 301 30.62 7.49 24.20
CA GLN A 301 30.69 7.00 22.82
C GLN A 301 32.04 6.34 22.49
N ALA A 302 33.11 6.70 23.21
CA ALA A 302 34.47 6.24 22.90
C ALA A 302 35.01 5.21 23.89
N THR A 303 34.61 5.29 25.16
CA THR A 303 35.31 4.64 26.27
C THR A 303 34.41 3.62 26.98
N MET A 304 34.56 2.33 26.65
CA MET A 304 33.68 1.26 27.16
C MET A 304 33.59 1.16 28.69
N ASN A 305 34.71 1.37 29.41
CA ASN A 305 34.75 1.29 30.87
C ASN A 305 34.20 2.53 31.57
N ARG A 306 33.67 3.50 30.83
CA ARG A 306 32.93 4.67 31.33
C ARG A 306 31.42 4.59 31.07
N ARG A 307 30.92 3.40 30.72
CA ARG A 307 29.49 3.14 30.55
C ARG A 307 28.96 2.47 31.81
N PHE A 308 28.28 3.25 32.63
CA PHE A 308 27.95 2.84 33.99
C PHE A 308 26.53 2.31 34.19
N GLY A 309 25.63 2.49 33.22
CA GLY A 309 24.25 2.01 33.31
C GLY A 309 24.17 0.51 33.61
N ASN A 310 23.39 0.13 34.63
CA ASN A 310 23.12 -1.26 34.98
C ASN A 310 21.73 -1.39 35.59
N SER A 311 21.00 -2.47 35.25
CA SER A 311 19.65 -2.71 35.79
C SER A 311 18.75 -1.48 35.64
N VAL A 312 18.53 -1.07 34.39
CA VAL A 312 17.81 0.16 34.05
C VAL A 312 16.40 -0.17 33.61
N GLU A 313 15.43 0.55 34.16
CA GLU A 313 14.02 0.51 33.75
C GLU A 313 13.60 1.85 33.17
N MET A 314 12.63 1.82 32.28
CA MET A 314 12.05 3.01 31.68
C MET A 314 10.54 2.97 31.80
N TYR A 315 9.94 4.14 32.01
CA TYR A 315 8.51 4.32 32.16
C TYR A 315 8.09 5.56 31.39
N TRP A 316 6.87 5.57 30.88
CA TRP A 316 6.26 6.78 30.34
C TRP A 316 4.77 6.79 30.58
N GLY A 317 4.21 7.98 30.64
CA GLY A 317 2.81 8.19 30.96
C GLY A 317 2.45 9.65 31.00
N ASN A 318 1.20 9.90 31.40
CA ASN A 318 0.64 11.25 31.51
C ASN A 318 0.48 11.73 32.95
N GLU A 319 0.82 10.86 33.92
CA GLU A 319 0.89 11.23 35.32
C GLU A 319 2.35 11.51 35.72
N PRO A 320 2.62 12.55 36.54
CA PRO A 320 3.96 12.87 36.99
C PRO A 320 4.62 11.71 37.76
N PHE A 321 5.85 11.37 37.38
CA PHE A 321 6.69 10.44 38.15
C PHE A 321 7.37 11.17 39.31
N ASP A 322 7.41 10.54 40.49
CA ASP A 322 8.14 11.06 41.64
C ASP A 322 9.61 10.60 41.61
N PRO A 323 10.59 11.51 41.42
CA PRO A 323 12.01 11.15 41.41
C PRO A 323 12.54 10.71 42.78
N ASP A 324 11.82 10.97 43.87
CA ASP A 324 12.19 10.65 45.25
C ASP A 324 11.40 9.48 45.84
N ALA A 325 10.65 8.73 45.01
CA ALA A 325 9.81 7.62 45.44
C ALA A 325 10.58 6.43 46.08
N GLY A 326 11.91 6.47 46.05
CA GLY A 326 12.78 5.50 46.72
C GLY A 326 12.63 4.09 46.16
N THR A 327 12.86 3.07 46.98
CA THR A 327 12.83 1.66 46.54
C THR A 327 11.43 1.14 46.20
N ASP A 328 10.38 1.83 46.65
CA ASP A 328 8.98 1.47 46.41
C ASP A 328 8.35 2.28 45.25
N TYR A 329 9.20 2.87 44.39
CA TYR A 329 8.78 3.72 43.28
C TYR A 329 7.68 3.09 42.42
N ALA A 330 7.70 1.78 42.21
CA ALA A 330 6.72 1.05 41.40
C ALA A 330 5.27 1.20 41.91
N ASN A 331 5.08 1.49 43.20
CA ASN A 331 3.75 1.70 43.80
C ASN A 331 3.37 3.19 43.92
N SER A 332 4.28 4.12 43.58
CA SER A 332 3.95 5.55 43.56
C SER A 332 3.00 5.88 42.40
N PRO A 333 2.15 6.91 42.52
CA PRO A 333 1.03 7.14 41.60
C PRO A 333 1.42 7.13 40.11
N GLY A 334 2.39 7.95 39.70
CA GLY A 334 2.81 8.03 38.30
C GLY A 334 3.36 6.71 37.75
N PHE A 335 4.12 5.96 38.54
CA PHE A 335 4.67 4.66 38.11
C PHE A 335 3.59 3.56 38.05
N ALA A 336 2.62 3.57 38.96
CA ALA A 336 1.51 2.63 38.95
C ALA A 336 0.59 2.84 37.72
N ASP A 337 0.43 4.10 37.30
CA ASP A 337 -0.41 4.53 36.19
C ASP A 337 0.34 4.68 34.85
N ALA A 338 1.63 4.31 34.80
CA ALA A 338 2.42 4.35 33.59
C ALA A 338 1.74 3.58 32.43
N ILE A 339 1.69 4.19 31.25
CA ILE A 339 1.13 3.60 30.02
C ILE A 339 1.84 2.28 29.71
N ALA A 340 3.15 2.24 29.94
CA ALA A 340 3.96 1.04 29.81
C ALA A 340 4.42 0.55 31.18
N LYS A 341 3.88 -0.61 31.62
CA LYS A 341 4.29 -1.34 32.83
C LYS A 341 4.64 -2.80 32.50
N GLY A 342 5.80 -3.28 33.00
CA GLY A 342 6.16 -4.70 32.96
C GLY A 342 7.56 -5.03 32.39
N ASN A 343 7.85 -6.32 32.27
CA ASN A 343 9.18 -6.91 32.02
C ASN A 343 9.91 -6.48 30.72
N TRP A 344 9.24 -5.74 29.82
CA TRP A 344 9.76 -5.36 28.49
C TRP A 344 10.44 -4.00 28.42
N LEU A 345 10.58 -3.32 29.57
CA LEU A 345 11.25 -2.01 29.71
C LEU A 345 12.54 -2.06 30.52
N THR A 346 12.94 -3.27 30.93
CA THR A 346 14.26 -3.49 31.51
C THR A 346 15.28 -3.57 30.38
N THR A 347 16.27 -2.69 30.41
CA THR A 347 17.48 -2.87 29.61
C THR A 347 18.68 -3.00 30.53
N THR A 348 19.60 -3.86 30.12
CA THR A 348 20.95 -3.84 30.67
C THR A 348 21.82 -3.13 29.64
N PHE A 349 22.31 -1.94 29.97
CA PHE A 349 23.42 -1.38 29.22
C PHE A 349 24.63 -2.27 29.45
N TRP A 350 25.00 -3.04 28.41
CA TRP A 350 26.23 -3.83 28.41
C TRP A 350 27.43 -2.90 28.16
N PHE A 351 28.64 -3.35 28.49
CA PHE A 351 29.87 -2.55 28.28
C PHE A 351 30.04 -2.08 26.82
N SER A 352 29.51 -2.81 25.85
CA SER A 352 29.54 -2.46 24.43
C SER A 352 28.41 -1.50 24.00
N THR A 353 27.42 -1.24 24.84
CA THR A 353 26.23 -0.44 24.50
C THR A 353 26.47 1.05 24.77
N ALA A 354 27.06 1.74 23.79
CA ALA A 354 27.23 3.21 23.82
C ALA A 354 25.88 3.94 23.72
N THR A 355 24.99 3.39 22.90
CA THR A 355 23.66 3.91 22.64
C THR A 355 22.67 2.78 22.75
N TRP A 356 21.59 3.02 23.47
CA TRP A 356 20.44 2.14 23.49
C TRP A 356 19.28 2.85 22.82
N THR A 357 18.59 2.18 21.90
CA THR A 357 17.46 2.75 21.16
C THR A 357 16.26 1.83 21.28
N LYS A 358 15.10 2.44 21.51
CA LYS A 358 13.80 1.80 21.40
C LYS A 358 12.96 2.52 20.37
N THR A 359 12.44 1.75 19.41
CA THR A 359 11.45 2.21 18.43
C THR A 359 10.14 1.47 18.66
N TRP A 360 9.02 2.17 18.48
CA TRP A 360 7.67 1.61 18.52
C TRP A 360 7.06 1.68 17.13
N SER A 361 6.27 0.66 16.77
CA SER A 361 5.51 0.65 15.51
C SER A 361 4.33 1.61 15.53
N GLN A 362 3.84 1.95 16.73
CA GLN A 362 2.78 2.92 16.96
C GLN A 362 3.34 4.14 17.70
N MET A 363 2.86 5.32 17.33
CA MET A 363 3.14 6.55 18.06
C MET A 363 2.64 6.43 19.50
N GLN A 364 3.48 6.82 20.45
CA GLN A 364 3.16 6.87 21.88
C GLN A 364 2.88 8.32 22.26
N GLU A 365 1.71 8.57 22.84
CA GLU A 365 1.35 9.89 23.38
C GLU A 365 1.65 9.90 24.88
N PHE A 366 2.67 10.67 25.28
CA PHE A 366 3.03 10.82 26.69
C PHE A 366 3.69 12.16 26.99
N GLN A 367 3.44 12.68 28.19
CA GLN A 367 4.11 13.87 28.71
C GLN A 367 5.40 13.55 29.48
N TYR A 368 5.35 12.49 30.30
CA TYR A 368 6.42 12.16 31.23
C TYR A 368 7.17 10.91 30.76
N PHE A 369 8.49 10.94 30.90
CA PHE A 369 9.38 9.80 30.70
C PHE A 369 10.32 9.67 31.90
N ALA A 370 10.38 8.49 32.51
CA ALA A 370 11.26 8.23 33.64
C ALA A 370 12.26 7.12 33.34
N ILE A 371 13.49 7.29 33.84
CA ILE A 371 14.54 6.28 33.83
C ILE A 371 14.88 5.94 35.28
N VAL A 372 14.85 4.65 35.61
CA VAL A 372 15.17 4.15 36.95
C VAL A 372 16.42 3.28 36.85
N TRP A 373 17.55 3.76 37.38
CA TRP A 373 18.73 2.95 37.58
C TRP A 373 18.65 2.28 38.94
N LYS A 374 18.63 0.95 38.96
CA LYS A 374 18.64 0.15 40.20
C LYS A 374 20.04 -0.25 40.64
N ASN A 375 21.04 -0.10 39.75
CA ASN A 375 22.42 -0.40 40.03
C ASN A 375 23.37 0.39 39.09
N SER A 376 24.69 0.26 39.30
CA SER A 376 25.74 0.84 38.45
C SER A 376 26.87 -0.16 38.19
N ARG A 377 27.62 0.04 37.10
CA ARG A 377 28.87 -0.68 36.78
C ARG A 377 30.15 0.02 37.27
N SER A 378 30.11 1.27 37.73
CA SER A 378 31.31 2.05 38.06
C SER A 378 32.11 1.53 39.26
N GLY A 379 31.63 0.51 39.98
CA GLY A 379 32.21 0.03 41.24
C GLY A 379 31.99 0.97 42.43
N SER A 380 31.81 2.27 42.18
CA SER A 380 31.52 3.31 43.17
C SER A 380 30.07 3.81 43.16
N GLY A 381 29.21 3.26 42.29
CA GLY A 381 27.78 3.60 42.25
C GLY A 381 27.39 4.75 41.31
N TRP A 382 28.35 5.42 40.66
CA TRP A 382 28.12 6.53 39.74
C TRP A 382 27.34 6.13 38.50
N ILE A 383 26.49 7.01 38.01
CA ILE A 383 25.83 6.96 36.71
C ILE A 383 26.16 8.26 35.98
N ASP A 384 26.37 8.19 34.69
CA ASP A 384 26.27 9.34 33.81
C ASP A 384 25.43 9.00 32.59
N LEU A 385 24.75 10.01 32.06
CA LEU A 385 23.92 9.93 30.87
C LEU A 385 24.23 11.17 30.04
N TRP A 386 24.71 10.95 28.82
CA TRP A 386 25.17 12.03 27.95
C TRP A 386 23.98 12.71 27.30
N GLU A 387 23.06 11.95 26.73
CA GLU A 387 21.92 12.52 26.02
C GLU A 387 20.74 11.53 25.98
N ILE A 388 19.54 12.08 25.85
CA ILE A 388 18.29 11.41 25.53
C ILE A 388 17.73 12.11 24.29
N GLU A 389 17.64 11.37 23.19
CA GLU A 389 16.96 11.86 22.01
C GLU A 389 15.56 11.24 21.92
N PHE A 390 14.56 12.09 21.73
CA PHE A 390 13.19 11.70 21.41
C PHE A 390 12.90 12.00 19.94
N TYR A 391 12.24 11.06 19.27
CA TYR A 391 11.81 11.19 17.88
C TYR A 391 10.29 11.02 17.80
N GLY A 392 9.67 11.86 16.99
CA GLY A 392 8.22 12.00 16.97
C GLY A 392 7.78 13.26 16.25
N TYR A 393 6.65 13.81 16.65
CA TYR A 393 6.17 15.12 16.23
C TYR A 393 5.35 15.78 17.35
N ASP A 394 5.29 17.11 17.34
CA ASP A 394 4.34 17.89 18.16
C ASP A 394 3.08 18.11 17.31
N SER A 395 1.94 17.56 17.74
CA SER A 395 0.67 17.68 17.02
C SER A 395 0.06 19.09 17.07
N ALA A 396 0.54 19.94 17.99
CA ALA A 396 0.16 21.34 18.10
C ALA A 396 1.15 22.28 17.40
N ALA A 397 2.23 21.75 16.79
CA ALA A 397 3.12 22.54 15.95
C ALA A 397 2.48 22.76 14.57
N ASP A 398 2.41 24.03 14.17
CA ASP A 398 1.69 24.48 12.98
C ASP A 398 2.16 23.89 11.66
#